data_AF-A0AAD9QV07-F1
#
_entry.id   AF-A0AAD9QV07-F1
#
_cell.length_a   1.000
_cell.length_b   1.000
_cell.length_c   1.000
_cell.angle_alpha   90.00
_cell.angle_beta   90.00
_cell.angle_gamma   90.00
#
_symmetry.space_group_name_H-M   'P 1'
#
loop_
_entity.id
_entity.type
_entity.pdbx_description
1 polymer ?
#
loop_
_entity_poly.entity_id
_entity_poly.type
_entity_poly.pdbx_seq_one_letter_code
_entity_poly.pdbx_strand_id
1 'polypeptide(L)'
;MGFEVVLASCLLFPMLVTASTCTVGYCKNGGTCVDSGVNAHCSCPASFTGATCEQDVDECAVLVGPCKNGGKCNNHMGGYVCHCIIGWVGFDCAVNVDDCMSSDGLPKCDNGGTCFDRVGCSTGLTGQNCSVDIDECGVAARSGVPVCHHGATCVNTPGSFSCNCIPGYTVFRSLIPMRPEECSICICRTADWWLGFDKKGWVTCGYTNEYLTGLYRNINKGSNDGVYLIEESRCCTAPSPNENQPSTCVTANWWRVLDSNKRWAVCPDGYFMQGMYRNDGQWLHHIEESRCCKPKNLRNSYLHCYNADSVGLSFDKKGWSSCAVGYYMAGFYKGGCDRLYCIESFKCCSMQNECKMANWRVGFDRKGWVHCDSSKHYITGLWRNINLGSKDEIYLLEEAKCCPAPSPHQNTPSTCRTANWWITLDRTNVWAVCPPGYFLQGLFRNTGAWLHHIEEATCCKPRTLADEYQDCYFENIWYSFDRKGIVKCNSNGYYLAGIYKGGCDQLHCIELLTP
;
A
#
# COMPACT_ATOMS: atom_id res chain seq x y z
N MET A 1 74.95 -54.66 83.33
CA MET A 1 74.11 -54.17 84.45
C MET A 1 74.08 -52.65 84.37
N GLY A 2 72.89 -52.04 84.41
CA GLY A 2 72.70 -50.57 84.41
C GLY A 2 72.94 -49.90 83.05
N PHE A 3 72.13 -48.96 82.53
CA PHE A 3 71.39 -47.78 83.03
C PHE A 3 72.01 -46.50 82.42
N GLU A 4 71.13 -45.53 82.16
CA GLU A 4 71.36 -44.08 81.91
C GLU A 4 71.86 -43.67 80.51
N VAL A 5 71.09 -42.90 79.72
CA VAL A 5 70.57 -41.51 79.87
C VAL A 5 71.67 -40.46 79.89
N VAL A 6 71.75 -39.67 78.80
CA VAL A 6 72.04 -38.23 78.85
C VAL A 6 71.25 -37.52 77.74
N LEU A 7 70.51 -36.48 78.14
CA LEU A 7 69.76 -35.54 77.30
C LEU A 7 70.69 -34.61 76.50
N ALA A 8 70.26 -34.22 75.30
CA ALA A 8 70.70 -32.97 74.69
C ALA A 8 69.49 -32.21 74.12
N SER A 9 69.24 -31.06 74.73
CA SER A 9 68.23 -30.05 74.43
C SER A 9 68.57 -29.33 73.12
N CYS A 10 67.60 -29.22 72.21
CA CYS A 10 67.68 -28.31 71.07
C CYS A 10 66.45 -27.39 71.06
N LEU A 11 66.73 -26.10 71.20
CA LEU A 11 65.80 -24.99 71.29
C LEU A 11 64.98 -24.81 70.00
N LEU A 12 63.67 -24.63 70.16
CA LEU A 12 62.74 -24.16 69.16
C LEU A 12 63.03 -22.69 68.82
N PHE A 13 63.43 -22.43 67.56
CA PHE A 13 63.09 -21.17 66.89
C PHE A 13 61.95 -21.48 65.91
N PRO A 14 60.81 -20.76 65.97
CA PRO A 14 59.78 -20.91 64.96
C PRO A 14 60.26 -20.15 63.72
N MET A 15 60.88 -20.85 62.76
CA MET A 15 60.84 -20.34 61.40
C MET A 15 59.42 -20.58 60.89
N LEU A 16 58.64 -19.49 60.79
CA LEU A 16 57.46 -19.47 59.94
C LEU A 16 57.93 -19.79 58.51
N VAL A 17 57.90 -21.07 58.15
CA VAL A 17 57.70 -21.44 56.76
C VAL A 17 56.24 -21.13 56.51
N THR A 18 55.94 -19.98 55.92
CA THR A 18 54.62 -19.71 55.38
C THR A 18 54.34 -20.84 54.38
N ALA A 19 53.40 -21.74 54.70
CA ALA A 19 52.95 -22.74 53.75
C ALA A 19 52.53 -21.99 52.48
N SER A 20 53.14 -22.31 51.33
CA SER A 20 52.78 -21.66 50.07
C SER A 20 51.29 -21.89 49.84
N THR A 21 50.53 -20.82 49.67
CA THR A 21 49.07 -20.90 49.56
C THR A 21 48.64 -21.42 48.18
N CYS A 22 49.56 -21.45 47.22
CA CYS A 22 49.41 -22.07 45.91
C CYS A 22 49.53 -23.61 45.97
N THR A 23 48.42 -24.29 46.25
CA THR A 23 48.33 -25.76 46.12
C THR A 23 48.01 -26.18 44.68
N VAL A 24 48.34 -27.42 44.30
CA VAL A 24 48.07 -27.94 42.96
C VAL A 24 46.56 -27.90 42.68
N GLY A 25 46.18 -27.20 41.60
CA GLY A 25 44.78 -27.02 41.21
C GLY A 25 44.05 -25.89 41.96
N TYR A 26 44.76 -25.03 42.69
CA TYR A 26 44.21 -23.81 43.29
C TYR A 26 43.64 -22.86 42.22
N CYS A 27 44.41 -22.60 41.16
CA CYS A 27 43.90 -21.90 39.98
C CYS A 27 43.38 -22.91 38.95
N LYS A 28 42.16 -22.70 38.47
CA LYS A 28 41.48 -23.53 37.47
C LYS A 28 41.76 -23.00 36.06
N ASN A 29 41.36 -23.78 35.06
CA ASN A 29 41.28 -23.37 33.64
C ASN A 29 42.55 -22.71 33.07
N GLY A 30 43.73 -23.20 33.46
CA GLY A 30 45.02 -22.68 32.98
C GLY A 30 45.51 -21.41 33.69
N GLY A 31 44.85 -20.98 34.77
CA GLY A 31 45.30 -19.86 35.60
C GLY A 31 46.63 -20.13 36.29
N THR A 32 47.48 -19.11 36.38
CA THR A 32 48.79 -19.19 37.04
C THR A 32 48.68 -18.66 38.47
N CYS A 33 49.06 -19.47 39.46
CA CYS A 33 49.03 -19.06 40.86
C CYS A 33 50.24 -18.20 41.20
N VAL A 34 49.98 -17.03 41.79
CA VAL A 34 51.00 -16.08 42.23
C VAL A 34 50.92 -15.94 43.75
N ASP A 35 51.96 -16.45 44.44
CA ASP A 35 52.07 -16.42 45.89
C ASP A 35 52.85 -15.19 46.37
N SER A 36 52.23 -14.38 47.24
CA SER A 36 52.85 -13.20 47.85
C SER A 36 53.14 -13.40 49.35
N GLY A 37 53.20 -14.65 49.83
CA GLY A 37 53.58 -15.05 51.19
C GLY A 37 52.43 -15.02 52.21
N VAL A 38 51.56 -14.00 52.18
CA VAL A 38 50.39 -13.89 53.08
C VAL A 38 49.07 -14.17 52.36
N ASN A 39 49.00 -13.95 51.04
CA ASN A 39 47.83 -14.22 50.19
C ASN A 39 48.30 -14.77 48.82
N ALA A 40 47.59 -15.76 48.28
CA ALA A 40 47.72 -16.19 46.88
C ALA A 40 46.53 -15.71 46.05
N HIS A 41 46.82 -15.33 44.80
CA HIS A 41 45.80 -15.00 43.80
C HIS A 41 46.14 -15.67 42.46
N CYS A 42 45.12 -15.82 41.63
CA CYS A 42 45.28 -16.40 40.31
C CYS A 42 45.34 -15.33 39.23
N SER A 43 46.32 -15.45 38.34
CA SER A 43 46.35 -14.72 37.06
C SER A 43 45.63 -15.57 36.01
N CYS A 44 44.45 -15.12 35.60
CA CYS A 44 43.57 -15.88 34.70
C CYS A 44 43.87 -15.61 33.23
N PRO A 45 43.71 -16.62 32.34
CA PRO A 45 43.67 -16.39 30.89
C PRO A 45 42.52 -15.47 30.50
N ALA A 46 42.59 -14.87 29.31
CA ALA A 46 41.60 -13.89 28.85
C ALA A 46 40.15 -14.43 28.80
N SER A 47 39.97 -15.73 28.63
CA SER A 47 38.66 -16.40 28.59
C SER A 47 38.12 -16.82 29.96
N PHE A 48 38.84 -16.55 31.06
CA PHE A 48 38.39 -16.91 32.41
C PHE A 48 38.58 -15.77 33.41
N THR A 49 37.73 -15.73 34.42
CA THR A 49 37.70 -14.74 35.50
C THR A 49 37.35 -15.39 36.84
N GLY A 50 37.26 -14.59 37.90
CA GLY A 50 37.06 -15.06 39.28
C GLY A 50 38.36 -15.25 40.04
N ALA A 51 38.25 -15.41 41.36
CA ALA A 51 39.41 -15.43 42.26
C ALA A 51 40.34 -16.63 42.01
N THR A 52 39.79 -17.72 41.46
CA THR A 52 40.51 -18.94 41.11
C THR A 52 40.41 -19.29 39.62
N CYS A 53 40.03 -18.34 38.76
CA CYS A 53 39.79 -18.56 37.32
C CYS A 53 38.71 -19.60 37.03
N GLU A 54 37.77 -19.76 37.95
CA GLU A 54 36.69 -20.74 37.88
C GLU A 54 35.51 -20.29 37.02
N GLN A 55 35.43 -18.99 36.72
CA GLN A 55 34.32 -18.40 35.98
C GLN A 55 34.72 -18.18 34.54
N ASP A 56 33.83 -18.51 33.62
CA ASP A 56 34.00 -18.25 32.20
C ASP A 56 33.75 -16.77 31.89
N VAL A 57 34.51 -16.20 30.97
CA VAL A 57 34.26 -14.85 30.46
C VAL A 57 33.28 -14.96 29.30
N ASP A 58 32.13 -14.28 29.41
CA ASP A 58 31.21 -14.19 28.27
C ASP A 58 31.76 -13.22 27.22
N GLU A 59 32.49 -13.73 26.23
CA GLU A 59 33.06 -12.89 25.18
C GLU A 59 31.98 -12.22 24.33
N CYS A 60 30.76 -12.78 24.26
CA CYS A 60 29.65 -12.14 23.56
C CYS A 60 29.14 -10.90 24.29
N ALA A 61 29.27 -10.85 25.62
CA ALA A 61 28.89 -9.69 26.44
C ALA A 61 30.00 -8.64 26.51
N VAL A 62 31.27 -9.06 26.50
CA VAL A 62 32.42 -8.18 26.75
C VAL A 62 33.03 -7.63 25.46
N LEU A 63 33.05 -8.40 24.37
CA LEU A 63 33.55 -7.92 23.07
C LEU A 63 32.46 -7.18 22.30
N VAL A 64 32.81 -6.03 21.71
CA VAL A 64 31.87 -5.26 20.88
C VAL A 64 31.78 -5.88 19.49
N GLY A 65 30.70 -6.60 19.24
CA GLY A 65 30.39 -7.21 17.94
C GLY A 65 31.43 -8.23 17.46
N PRO A 66 31.65 -9.33 18.23
CA PRO A 66 32.61 -10.37 17.88
C PRO A 66 32.19 -11.16 16.62
N CYS A 67 30.89 -11.23 16.35
CA CYS A 67 30.34 -11.78 15.10
C CYS A 67 29.90 -10.64 14.18
N LYS A 68 30.45 -10.61 12.97
CA LYS A 68 30.16 -9.61 11.93
C LYS A 68 28.89 -9.97 11.16
N ASN A 69 28.41 -9.00 10.38
CA ASN A 69 27.33 -9.19 9.41
C ASN A 69 26.05 -9.85 9.96
N GLY A 70 25.66 -9.52 11.20
CA GLY A 70 24.45 -10.03 11.83
C GLY A 70 24.55 -11.46 12.36
N GLY A 71 25.75 -12.06 12.39
CA GLY A 71 25.99 -13.36 13.02
C GLY A 71 25.65 -13.36 14.52
N LYS A 72 25.09 -14.46 15.01
CA LYS A 72 24.75 -14.63 16.43
C LYS A 72 25.94 -15.20 17.20
N CYS A 73 26.40 -14.46 18.21
CA CYS A 73 27.43 -14.93 19.13
C CYS A 73 26.82 -15.88 20.17
N ASN A 74 27.43 -17.04 20.36
CA ASN A 74 27.13 -17.95 21.45
C ASN A 74 28.40 -18.22 22.27
N ASN A 75 28.34 -17.86 23.54
CA ASN A 75 29.42 -18.10 24.49
C ASN A 75 29.46 -19.57 24.90
N HIS A 76 30.66 -20.11 25.16
CA HIS A 76 30.88 -21.42 25.73
C HIS A 76 32.13 -21.42 26.62
N MET A 77 32.31 -22.46 27.42
CA MET A 77 33.42 -22.49 28.37
C MET A 77 34.78 -22.39 27.64
N GLY A 78 35.49 -21.29 27.89
CA GLY A 78 36.81 -21.00 27.32
C GLY A 78 36.80 -20.27 25.97
N GLY A 79 35.66 -19.78 25.48
CA GLY A 79 35.57 -18.99 24.24
C GLY A 79 34.15 -18.80 23.68
N TYR A 80 34.04 -18.37 22.42
CA TYR A 80 32.75 -18.17 21.76
C TYR A 80 32.73 -18.76 20.34
N VAL A 81 31.52 -18.98 19.81
CA VAL A 81 31.28 -19.37 18.42
C VAL A 81 30.29 -18.41 17.78
N CYS A 82 30.59 -18.01 16.54
CA CYS A 82 29.66 -17.24 15.73
C CYS A 82 28.82 -18.15 14.84
N HIS A 83 27.50 -18.04 14.96
CA HIS A 83 26.56 -18.62 14.02
C HIS A 83 26.22 -17.59 12.96
N CYS A 84 26.85 -17.75 11.80
CA CYS A 84 26.67 -16.83 10.68
C CYS A 84 25.28 -16.96 10.09
N ILE A 85 24.74 -15.82 9.65
CA ILE A 85 23.54 -15.80 8.83
C ILE A 85 23.88 -16.34 7.43
N ILE A 86 22.86 -16.85 6.73
CA ILE A 86 23.03 -17.46 5.40
C ILE A 86 23.72 -16.47 4.45
N GLY A 87 24.74 -16.94 3.72
CA GLY A 87 25.57 -16.11 2.84
C GLY A 87 26.87 -15.61 3.49
N TRP A 88 27.06 -15.80 4.80
CA TRP A 88 28.33 -15.48 5.47
C TRP A 88 28.97 -16.71 6.12
N VAL A 89 30.30 -16.77 6.07
CA VAL A 89 31.13 -17.84 6.62
C VAL A 89 32.38 -17.26 7.30
N GLY A 90 33.17 -18.14 7.93
CA GLY A 90 34.35 -17.77 8.72
C GLY A 90 34.06 -17.75 10.22
N PHE A 91 35.13 -17.72 11.02
CA PHE A 91 35.04 -17.77 12.49
C PHE A 91 34.25 -16.60 13.09
N ASP A 92 34.30 -15.43 12.45
CA ASP A 92 33.61 -14.19 12.85
C ASP A 92 32.54 -13.75 11.84
N CYS A 93 32.18 -14.59 10.87
CA CYS A 93 31.21 -14.28 9.81
C CYS A 93 31.60 -13.11 8.89
N ALA A 94 32.90 -12.81 8.77
CA ALA A 94 33.37 -11.72 7.92
C ALA A 94 33.42 -12.06 6.42
N VAL A 95 33.34 -13.35 6.05
CA VAL A 95 33.55 -13.79 4.65
C VAL A 95 32.21 -14.00 3.97
N ASN A 96 31.96 -13.28 2.88
CA ASN A 96 30.79 -13.48 2.03
C ASN A 96 30.96 -14.77 1.19
N VAL A 97 29.91 -15.56 1.07
CA VAL A 97 29.85 -16.71 0.16
C VAL A 97 29.47 -16.19 -1.22
N ASP A 98 30.37 -16.35 -2.19
CA ASP A 98 30.09 -15.93 -3.58
C ASP A 98 29.08 -16.90 -4.23
N ASP A 99 27.83 -16.46 -4.34
CA ASP A 99 26.74 -17.26 -4.90
C ASP A 99 26.91 -17.50 -6.40
N CYS A 100 27.73 -16.70 -7.08
CA CYS A 100 27.99 -16.79 -8.51
C CYS A 100 29.05 -17.83 -8.87
N MET A 101 29.76 -18.38 -7.88
CA MET A 101 30.83 -19.35 -8.06
C MET A 101 30.45 -20.71 -7.47
N SER A 102 30.77 -21.78 -8.19
CA SER A 102 30.72 -23.15 -7.65
C SER A 102 31.89 -23.40 -6.70
N SER A 103 31.82 -24.48 -5.90
CA SER A 103 32.91 -24.90 -5.01
C SER A 103 34.25 -25.12 -5.75
N ASP A 104 34.17 -25.38 -7.05
CA ASP A 104 35.31 -25.68 -7.91
C ASP A 104 35.79 -24.45 -8.69
N GLY A 105 35.25 -23.26 -8.38
CA GLY A 105 35.68 -21.98 -8.95
C GLY A 105 35.16 -21.67 -10.35
N LEU A 106 34.08 -22.33 -10.79
CA LEU A 106 33.42 -22.04 -12.07
C LEU A 106 32.20 -21.13 -11.90
N PRO A 107 31.97 -20.15 -12.79
CA PRO A 107 30.74 -19.35 -12.82
C PRO A 107 29.49 -20.22 -13.00
N LYS A 108 28.45 -19.99 -12.21
CA LYS A 108 27.21 -20.79 -12.26
C LYS A 108 26.27 -20.45 -13.43
N CYS A 109 26.49 -19.36 -14.15
CA CYS A 109 25.64 -18.93 -15.26
C CYS A 109 26.28 -19.23 -16.63
N ASP A 110 25.62 -20.06 -17.44
CA ASP A 110 26.00 -20.32 -18.84
C ASP A 110 25.35 -19.31 -19.82
N ASN A 111 25.88 -19.23 -21.05
CA ASN A 111 25.35 -18.43 -22.17
C ASN A 111 25.28 -16.91 -21.96
N GLY A 112 26.26 -16.33 -21.24
CA GLY A 112 26.41 -14.87 -21.16
C GLY A 112 25.39 -14.15 -20.27
N GLY A 113 24.73 -14.87 -19.36
CA GLY A 113 23.93 -14.27 -18.30
C GLY A 113 24.79 -13.57 -17.25
N THR A 114 24.35 -12.40 -16.78
CA THR A 114 25.00 -11.68 -15.68
C THR A 114 24.50 -12.21 -14.34
N CYS A 115 25.38 -12.81 -13.55
CA CYS A 115 25.09 -13.21 -12.17
C CYS A 115 25.26 -12.01 -11.22
N PHE A 116 24.39 -11.93 -10.21
CA PHE A 116 24.50 -10.97 -9.13
C PHE A 116 24.60 -11.73 -7.81
N ASP A 117 25.73 -11.62 -7.13
CA ASP A 117 25.96 -12.19 -5.80
C ASP A 117 25.03 -11.52 -4.78
N ARG A 118 24.15 -12.30 -4.13
CA ARG A 118 23.13 -11.82 -3.20
C ARG A 118 23.21 -12.60 -1.90
N VAL A 119 23.72 -11.95 -0.85
CA VAL A 119 23.82 -12.50 0.50
C VAL A 119 22.46 -13.05 1.02
N GLY A 120 22.32 -14.38 1.06
CA GLY A 120 21.18 -15.09 1.68
C GLY A 120 20.03 -15.42 0.73
N CYS A 121 19.17 -16.38 1.11
CA CYS A 121 17.96 -16.70 0.34
C CYS A 121 16.99 -15.51 0.35
N SER A 122 16.28 -15.31 -0.77
CA SER A 122 15.14 -14.39 -0.79
C SER A 122 14.12 -14.78 0.28
N THR A 123 13.53 -13.79 0.96
CA THR A 123 12.51 -14.01 2.00
C THR A 123 11.45 -15.00 1.53
N GLY A 124 11.18 -16.06 2.31
CA GLY A 124 10.21 -17.11 1.98
C GLY A 124 10.81 -18.40 1.39
N LEU A 125 12.11 -18.44 1.10
CA LEU A 125 12.80 -19.64 0.62
C LEU A 125 13.92 -20.09 1.57
N THR A 126 14.17 -21.40 1.62
CA THR A 126 15.17 -22.04 2.48
C THR A 126 15.92 -23.17 1.74
N GLY A 127 16.87 -23.79 2.44
CA GLY A 127 17.73 -24.84 1.92
C GLY A 127 19.03 -24.31 1.30
N GLN A 128 19.99 -25.21 1.09
CA GLN A 128 21.35 -24.89 0.66
C GLN A 128 21.43 -24.21 -0.73
N ASN A 129 20.40 -24.39 -1.56
CA ASN A 129 20.26 -23.76 -2.89
C ASN A 129 18.97 -22.91 -3.01
N CYS A 130 18.38 -22.47 -1.89
CA CYS A 130 17.15 -21.66 -1.85
C CYS A 130 15.98 -22.24 -2.67
N SER A 131 15.92 -23.58 -2.80
CA SER A 131 14.94 -24.29 -3.63
C SER A 131 13.76 -24.83 -2.83
N VAL A 132 13.79 -24.69 -1.50
CA VAL A 132 12.76 -25.19 -0.60
C VAL A 132 11.88 -24.04 -0.17
N ASP A 133 10.58 -24.20 -0.38
CA ASP A 133 9.58 -23.24 0.05
C ASP A 133 9.36 -23.30 1.57
N ILE A 134 9.29 -22.15 2.24
CA ILE A 134 8.93 -22.08 3.66
C ILE A 134 7.40 -22.08 3.75
N ASP A 135 6.80 -23.10 4.37
CA ASP A 135 5.36 -23.08 4.64
C ASP A 135 5.03 -22.13 5.80
N GLU A 136 4.77 -20.85 5.50
CA GLU A 136 4.51 -19.86 6.54
C GLU A 136 3.18 -20.12 7.27
N CYS A 137 2.19 -20.69 6.58
CA CYS A 137 0.92 -21.09 7.20
C CYS A 137 1.13 -22.22 8.22
N GLY A 138 1.98 -23.20 7.90
CA GLY A 138 2.35 -24.29 8.80
C GLY A 138 3.21 -23.85 9.98
N VAL A 139 4.10 -22.87 9.78
CA VAL A 139 4.86 -22.24 10.88
C VAL A 139 3.93 -21.49 11.84
N ALA A 140 2.96 -20.73 11.31
CA ALA A 140 1.96 -20.01 12.10
C ALA A 140 1.08 -20.95 12.93
N ALA A 141 0.61 -22.04 12.32
CA ALA A 141 -0.21 -23.05 12.99
C ALA A 141 0.51 -23.72 14.16
N ARG A 142 1.83 -23.96 14.04
CA ARG A 142 2.66 -24.56 15.10
C ARG A 142 3.03 -23.57 16.21
N SER A 143 3.21 -22.30 15.86
CA SER A 143 3.57 -21.24 16.80
C SER A 143 2.36 -20.74 17.62
N GLY A 144 1.13 -21.00 17.14
CA GLY A 144 -0.10 -20.50 17.77
C GLY A 144 -0.30 -18.99 17.59
N VAL A 145 0.55 -18.35 16.79
CA VAL A 145 0.45 -16.94 16.41
C VAL A 145 -0.08 -16.88 14.97
N PRO A 146 -1.31 -16.38 14.75
CA PRO A 146 -1.88 -16.29 13.41
C PRO A 146 -1.04 -15.36 12.53
N VAL A 147 -0.61 -15.87 11.37
CA VAL A 147 0.11 -15.07 10.37
C VAL A 147 -0.83 -14.17 9.57
N CYS A 148 -2.11 -14.55 9.49
CA CYS A 148 -3.21 -13.75 8.99
C CYS A 148 -4.00 -13.09 10.14
N HIS A 149 -4.30 -11.79 10.01
CA HIS A 149 -5.10 -11.06 11.00
C HIS A 149 -6.61 -11.07 10.70
N HIS A 150 -7.43 -10.72 11.70
CA HIS A 150 -8.89 -10.56 11.56
C HIS A 150 -9.65 -11.81 11.05
N GLY A 151 -9.12 -13.00 11.32
CA GLY A 151 -9.77 -14.27 10.94
C GLY A 151 -9.63 -14.64 9.46
N ALA A 152 -8.72 -13.99 8.72
CA ALA A 152 -8.41 -14.37 7.34
C ALA A 152 -7.80 -15.79 7.27
N THR A 153 -8.05 -16.49 6.17
CA THR A 153 -7.53 -17.85 5.93
C THR A 153 -6.18 -17.78 5.23
N CYS A 154 -5.14 -18.36 5.82
CA CYS A 154 -3.80 -18.41 5.21
C CYS A 154 -3.72 -19.44 4.07
N VAL A 155 -3.06 -19.06 2.97
CA VAL A 155 -2.75 -19.93 1.82
C VAL A 155 -1.26 -19.82 1.50
N ASN A 156 -0.53 -20.93 1.61
CA ASN A 156 0.89 -20.99 1.30
C ASN A 156 1.14 -20.91 -0.23
N THR A 157 2.17 -20.19 -0.65
CA THR A 157 2.57 -20.01 -2.06
C THR A 157 4.09 -20.16 -2.22
N PRO A 158 4.63 -20.45 -3.42
CA PRO A 158 6.08 -20.58 -3.56
C PRO A 158 6.81 -19.27 -3.26
N GLY A 159 7.62 -19.26 -2.20
CA GLY A 159 8.41 -18.14 -1.70
C GLY A 159 7.63 -17.11 -0.88
N SER A 160 6.38 -17.38 -0.48
CA SER A 160 5.52 -16.47 0.29
C SER A 160 4.23 -17.15 0.76
N PHE A 161 3.39 -16.46 1.50
CA PHE A 161 2.00 -16.85 1.74
C PHE A 161 1.04 -15.73 1.32
N SER A 162 -0.26 -16.01 1.37
CA SER A 162 -1.33 -15.04 1.12
C SER A 162 -2.50 -15.25 2.08
N CYS A 163 -3.07 -14.15 2.58
CA CYS A 163 -4.34 -14.20 3.32
C CYS A 163 -5.56 -14.04 2.43
N ASN A 164 -6.44 -15.04 2.44
CA ASN A 164 -7.81 -14.90 1.95
C ASN A 164 -8.67 -14.22 3.01
N CYS A 165 -9.04 -12.98 2.74
CA CYS A 165 -9.96 -12.21 3.56
C CYS A 165 -11.36 -12.84 3.64
N ILE A 166 -12.01 -12.68 4.79
CA ILE A 166 -13.45 -12.94 4.96
C ILE A 166 -14.23 -11.95 4.05
N PRO A 167 -15.39 -12.32 3.46
CA PRO A 167 -16.20 -11.39 2.67
C PRO A 167 -16.43 -10.05 3.38
N GLY A 168 -15.95 -8.95 2.79
CA GLY A 168 -16.01 -7.60 3.37
C GLY A 168 -14.66 -6.94 3.69
N TYR A 169 -13.54 -7.68 3.63
CA TYR A 169 -12.17 -7.16 3.72
C TYR A 169 -11.42 -7.40 2.40
N THR A 170 -10.54 -6.49 2.00
CA THR A 170 -9.67 -6.64 0.81
C THR A 170 -8.21 -6.46 1.20
N VAL A 171 -7.30 -7.19 0.55
CA VAL A 171 -5.86 -7.05 0.76
C VAL A 171 -5.36 -5.79 0.03
N PHE A 172 -4.65 -4.90 0.74
CA PHE A 172 -3.93 -3.77 0.16
C PHE A 172 -2.44 -4.12 0.06
N ARG A 173 -1.86 -4.12 -1.14
CA ARG A 173 -0.39 -4.10 -1.31
C ARG A 173 0.07 -2.64 -1.21
N SER A 174 0.76 -2.29 -0.13
CA SER A 174 1.41 -0.98 0.09
C SER A 174 2.92 -1.19 0.20
N LEU A 175 3.71 -0.44 -0.57
CA LEU A 175 5.17 -0.54 -0.67
C LEU A 175 5.90 0.35 0.35
N ILE A 176 6.00 -0.15 1.59
CA ILE A 176 7.15 0.11 2.48
C ILE A 176 7.85 -1.25 2.65
N PRO A 177 9.20 -1.35 2.65
CA PRO A 177 9.85 -2.63 2.85
C PRO A 177 9.54 -3.14 4.28
N MET A 178 8.90 -4.30 4.32
CA MET A 178 8.62 -5.18 5.46
C MET A 178 7.53 -4.73 6.47
N ARG A 179 6.30 -5.21 6.21
CA ARG A 179 5.50 -6.05 7.14
C ARG A 179 4.45 -6.83 6.32
N PRO A 180 4.42 -8.17 6.38
CA PRO A 180 3.35 -8.93 5.75
C PRO A 180 2.06 -8.73 6.55
N GLU A 181 1.03 -8.24 5.86
CA GLU A 181 -0.36 -8.65 6.10
C GLU A 181 -1.12 -8.13 7.32
N GLU A 182 -1.19 -6.80 7.48
CA GLU A 182 -2.33 -6.19 8.15
C GLU A 182 -3.50 -6.05 7.15
N CYS A 183 -4.65 -6.69 7.41
CA CYS A 183 -5.91 -6.24 6.81
C CYS A 183 -6.13 -4.78 7.26
N SER A 184 -5.76 -3.81 6.42
CA SER A 184 -5.93 -2.39 6.72
C SER A 184 -7.38 -1.95 6.53
N ILE A 185 -7.78 -0.93 7.30
CA ILE A 185 -9.12 -0.34 7.31
C ILE A 185 -9.62 -0.08 5.89
N CYS A 186 -10.79 -0.63 5.61
CA CYS A 186 -11.53 -0.38 4.39
C CYS A 186 -11.67 1.13 4.15
N ILE A 187 -11.25 1.61 2.96
CA ILE A 187 -11.63 2.95 2.47
C ILE A 187 -13.15 3.11 2.53
N CYS A 188 -13.90 1.99 2.42
CA CYS A 188 -15.34 1.95 2.39
C CYS A 188 -15.90 0.84 3.29
N ARG A 189 -16.86 1.15 4.15
CA ARG A 189 -17.64 0.15 4.89
C ARG A 189 -19.13 0.26 4.57
N THR A 190 -19.85 -0.80 4.88
CA THR A 190 -21.31 -0.80 4.88
C THR A 190 -21.80 -0.26 6.23
N ALA A 191 -22.58 0.81 6.21
CA ALA A 191 -23.31 1.28 7.37
C ALA A 191 -24.71 0.66 7.38
N ASP A 192 -25.05 0.05 8.52
CA ASP A 192 -26.33 -0.59 8.79
C ASP A 192 -27.40 0.49 9.05
N TRP A 193 -28.37 0.56 8.14
CA TRP A 193 -29.54 1.45 8.20
C TRP A 193 -30.86 0.68 8.36
N TRP A 194 -30.81 -0.62 8.72
CA TRP A 194 -31.95 -1.54 8.72
C TRP A 194 -33.15 -1.13 9.58
N LEU A 195 -32.93 -0.21 10.54
CA LEU A 195 -33.95 0.37 11.41
C LEU A 195 -33.99 1.90 11.33
N GLY A 196 -33.09 2.47 10.52
CA GLY A 196 -32.80 3.89 10.48
C GLY A 196 -33.88 4.67 9.75
N PHE A 197 -34.27 4.21 8.57
CA PHE A 197 -35.35 4.82 7.79
C PHE A 197 -36.74 4.27 8.13
N ASP A 198 -36.86 3.32 9.06
CA ASP A 198 -38.16 2.86 9.57
C ASP A 198 -38.83 3.92 10.44
N LYS A 199 -38.02 4.68 11.18
CA LYS A 199 -38.47 5.70 12.13
C LYS A 199 -38.06 7.09 11.68
N LYS A 200 -38.69 8.10 12.26
CA LYS A 200 -38.23 9.48 12.12
C LYS A 200 -36.84 9.62 12.74
N GLY A 201 -35.94 10.31 12.04
CA GLY A 201 -34.61 10.56 12.55
C GLY A 201 -33.53 10.65 11.47
N TRP A 202 -32.31 10.77 11.97
CA TRP A 202 -31.11 10.79 11.15
C TRP A 202 -30.59 9.38 10.91
N VAL A 203 -30.26 9.09 9.66
CA VAL A 203 -29.38 7.99 9.29
C VAL A 203 -28.08 8.58 8.76
N THR A 204 -26.94 8.07 9.21
CA THR A 204 -25.63 8.59 8.82
C THR A 204 -24.63 7.46 8.63
N CYS A 205 -23.50 7.77 8.00
CA CYS A 205 -22.40 6.82 7.88
C CYS A 205 -21.91 6.35 9.25
N GLY A 206 -21.89 7.20 10.28
CA GLY A 206 -21.51 6.85 11.65
C GLY A 206 -20.21 7.50 12.10
N TYR A 207 -19.16 7.49 11.27
CA TYR A 207 -17.92 8.25 11.52
C TYR A 207 -17.95 9.63 10.86
N THR A 208 -17.22 10.59 11.44
CA THR A 208 -17.23 12.00 11.00
C THR A 208 -16.42 12.24 9.73
N ASN A 209 -15.52 11.34 9.34
CA ASN A 209 -14.65 11.45 8.16
C ASN A 209 -15.07 10.54 6.98
N GLU A 210 -16.25 9.92 7.04
CA GLU A 210 -16.77 9.06 5.99
C GLU A 210 -17.92 9.71 5.22
N TYR A 211 -18.07 9.37 3.95
CA TYR A 211 -19.03 9.99 3.04
C TYR A 211 -19.71 8.91 2.19
N LEU A 212 -20.98 9.13 1.86
CA LEU A 212 -21.77 8.18 1.07
C LEU A 212 -21.19 8.02 -0.34
N THR A 213 -21.14 6.79 -0.82
CA THR A 213 -20.81 6.44 -2.21
C THR A 213 -21.88 5.57 -2.87
N GLY A 214 -22.81 5.01 -2.10
CA GLY A 214 -23.91 4.21 -2.62
C GLY A 214 -24.94 3.88 -1.56
N LEU A 215 -26.07 3.38 -2.03
CA LEU A 215 -27.22 2.95 -1.22
C LEU A 215 -27.62 1.53 -1.64
N TYR A 216 -28.04 0.75 -0.67
CA TYR A 216 -28.58 -0.58 -0.87
C TYR A 216 -30.09 -0.58 -0.67
N ARG A 217 -30.79 -1.21 -1.60
CA ARG A 217 -32.23 -1.43 -1.53
C ARG A 217 -32.52 -2.90 -1.24
N ASN A 218 -33.33 -3.19 -0.22
CA ASN A 218 -33.49 -4.54 0.31
C ASN A 218 -34.49 -5.44 -0.46
N ILE A 219 -35.44 -4.88 -1.21
CA ILE A 219 -36.40 -5.66 -2.00
C ILE A 219 -36.60 -5.02 -3.37
N ASN A 220 -37.07 -5.78 -4.36
CA ASN A 220 -37.44 -5.23 -5.66
C ASN A 220 -38.59 -4.21 -5.54
N LYS A 221 -38.75 -3.36 -6.55
CA LYS A 221 -39.88 -2.44 -6.69
C LYS A 221 -41.22 -3.15 -6.52
N GLY A 222 -42.08 -2.56 -5.69
CA GLY A 222 -43.42 -3.05 -5.39
C GLY A 222 -44.44 -1.93 -5.27
N SER A 223 -45.66 -2.30 -4.83
CA SER A 223 -46.76 -1.35 -4.62
C SER A 223 -46.56 -0.45 -3.39
N ASN A 224 -45.93 -0.97 -2.34
CA ASN A 224 -45.54 -0.23 -1.14
C ASN A 224 -44.02 -0.01 -1.16
N ASP A 225 -43.59 1.07 -1.81
CA ASP A 225 -42.19 1.34 -2.13
C ASP A 225 -41.67 2.59 -1.43
N GLY A 226 -41.56 2.50 -0.10
CA GLY A 226 -41.13 3.60 0.75
C GLY A 226 -39.62 3.66 0.96
N VAL A 227 -39.15 4.75 1.55
CA VAL A 227 -37.74 5.02 1.82
C VAL A 227 -37.12 4.10 2.88
N TYR A 228 -37.96 3.46 3.71
CA TYR A 228 -37.55 2.42 4.66
C TYR A 228 -36.90 1.23 3.97
N LEU A 229 -37.10 1.04 2.66
CA LEU A 229 -36.43 -0.03 1.92
C LEU A 229 -34.94 0.24 1.64
N ILE A 230 -34.42 1.42 2.00
CA ILE A 230 -32.99 1.72 2.02
C ILE A 230 -32.42 1.25 3.37
N GLU A 231 -31.82 0.07 3.38
CA GLU A 231 -31.39 -0.59 4.63
C GLU A 231 -29.88 -0.54 4.85
N GLU A 232 -29.10 -0.21 3.81
CA GLU A 232 -27.65 -0.05 3.97
C GLU A 232 -27.15 1.10 3.12
N SER A 233 -26.03 1.68 3.55
CA SER A 233 -25.27 2.63 2.74
C SER A 233 -23.80 2.24 2.68
N ARG A 234 -23.14 2.60 1.58
CA ARG A 234 -21.70 2.41 1.44
C ARG A 234 -21.00 3.72 1.75
N CYS A 235 -20.22 3.71 2.81
CA CYS A 235 -19.61 4.88 3.41
C CYS A 235 -18.09 4.79 3.31
N CYS A 236 -17.48 5.79 2.69
CA CYS A 236 -16.04 5.77 2.43
C CYS A 236 -15.32 7.00 2.99
N THR A 237 -14.10 6.84 3.50
CA THR A 237 -13.25 7.95 3.91
C THR A 237 -12.83 8.78 2.70
N ALA A 238 -12.51 10.06 2.90
CA ALA A 238 -11.89 10.88 1.85
C ALA A 238 -10.59 10.23 1.33
N PRO A 239 -10.13 10.53 0.10
CA PRO A 239 -8.85 10.04 -0.41
C PRO A 239 -7.68 10.88 0.14
N SER A 240 -6.46 10.36 0.00
CA SER A 240 -5.22 11.05 0.38
C SER A 240 -5.13 12.46 -0.19
N PRO A 241 -4.65 13.45 0.60
CA PRO A 241 -4.16 13.36 1.99
C PRO A 241 -5.23 13.61 3.07
N ASN A 242 -6.51 13.48 2.73
CA ASN A 242 -7.62 13.93 3.56
C ASN A 242 -8.29 12.81 4.38
N GLU A 243 -7.77 11.57 4.36
CA GLU A 243 -8.46 10.40 4.94
C GLU A 243 -8.77 10.57 6.43
N ASN A 244 -7.85 11.23 7.15
CA ASN A 244 -7.91 11.44 8.59
C ASN A 244 -8.30 12.87 8.98
N GLN A 245 -8.69 13.70 8.01
CA GLN A 245 -9.06 15.09 8.29
C GLN A 245 -10.46 15.16 8.90
N PRO A 246 -10.67 15.97 9.96
CA PRO A 246 -12.01 16.20 10.48
C PRO A 246 -12.87 16.88 9.42
N SER A 247 -14.15 16.52 9.39
CA SER A 247 -15.09 17.12 8.44
C SER A 247 -15.70 18.41 8.96
N THR A 248 -15.86 19.38 8.06
CA THR A 248 -16.78 20.51 8.22
C THR A 248 -18.13 20.11 7.62
N CYS A 249 -19.20 20.25 8.39
CA CYS A 249 -20.54 19.82 8.01
C CYS A 249 -21.53 20.98 7.97
N VAL A 250 -22.48 20.89 7.06
CA VAL A 250 -23.66 21.76 6.94
C VAL A 250 -24.89 20.89 6.69
N THR A 251 -26.05 21.38 7.09
CA THR A 251 -27.33 20.72 6.79
C THR A 251 -27.91 21.34 5.53
N ALA A 252 -28.11 20.54 4.48
CA ALA A 252 -28.85 20.96 3.31
C ALA A 252 -30.34 20.81 3.57
N ASN A 253 -31.10 21.89 3.34
CA ASN A 253 -32.56 21.90 3.47
C ASN A 253 -33.21 21.38 2.19
N TRP A 254 -33.87 20.22 2.27
CA TRP A 254 -34.55 19.55 1.18
C TRP A 254 -36.07 19.53 1.30
N TRP A 255 -36.63 20.07 2.39
CA TRP A 255 -38.07 20.06 2.70
C TRP A 255 -38.94 20.40 1.48
N ARG A 256 -38.80 21.62 0.94
CA ARG A 256 -39.59 22.02 -0.25
C ARG A 256 -39.05 21.47 -1.57
N VAL A 257 -37.82 20.94 -1.57
CA VAL A 257 -37.15 20.45 -2.78
C VAL A 257 -37.78 19.13 -3.20
N LEU A 258 -37.95 18.22 -2.26
CA LEU A 258 -38.48 16.88 -2.51
C LEU A 258 -40.01 16.80 -2.47
N ASP A 259 -40.72 17.85 -2.03
CA ASP A 259 -42.18 17.98 -2.23
C ASP A 259 -42.57 18.05 -3.72
N SER A 260 -41.66 18.55 -4.56
CA SER A 260 -41.86 18.64 -6.01
C SER A 260 -41.27 17.44 -6.75
N ASN A 261 -41.86 17.07 -7.87
CA ASN A 261 -41.31 16.07 -8.78
C ASN A 261 -40.29 16.69 -9.74
N LYS A 262 -39.42 15.85 -10.31
CA LYS A 262 -38.42 16.24 -11.33
C LYS A 262 -37.40 17.25 -10.81
N ARG A 263 -36.90 17.06 -9.59
CA ARG A 263 -35.98 17.97 -8.90
C ARG A 263 -34.72 17.25 -8.42
N TRP A 264 -33.62 17.99 -8.40
CA TRP A 264 -32.38 17.59 -7.75
C TRP A 264 -32.39 18.03 -6.29
N ALA A 265 -32.15 17.10 -5.38
CA ALA A 265 -31.82 17.38 -3.99
C ALA A 265 -30.32 17.15 -3.81
N VAL A 266 -29.56 18.25 -3.62
CA VAL A 266 -28.10 18.24 -3.60
C VAL A 266 -27.53 18.98 -2.39
N CYS A 267 -26.33 18.58 -2.00
CA CYS A 267 -25.48 19.31 -1.08
C CYS A 267 -24.94 20.60 -1.72
N PRO A 268 -24.53 21.60 -0.91
CA PRO A 268 -23.80 22.76 -1.40
C PRO A 268 -22.52 22.38 -2.14
N ASP A 269 -22.06 23.22 -3.06
CA ASP A 269 -20.88 22.92 -3.88
C ASP A 269 -19.64 22.59 -3.04
N GLY A 270 -18.99 21.47 -3.38
CA GLY A 270 -17.83 20.93 -2.66
C GLY A 270 -18.16 20.12 -1.40
N TYR A 271 -19.44 19.89 -1.07
CA TYR A 271 -19.86 19.04 0.05
C TYR A 271 -20.44 17.70 -0.42
N PHE A 272 -20.25 16.67 0.38
CA PHE A 272 -20.66 15.29 0.10
C PHE A 272 -21.61 14.80 1.17
N MET A 273 -22.55 13.93 0.80
CA MET A 273 -23.53 13.39 1.73
C MET A 273 -22.84 12.51 2.78
N GLN A 274 -23.20 12.66 4.05
CA GLN A 274 -22.87 11.75 5.16
C GLN A 274 -24.11 11.09 5.76
N GLY A 275 -25.29 11.59 5.42
CA GLY A 275 -26.54 11.08 5.97
C GLY A 275 -27.73 11.87 5.51
N MET A 276 -28.91 11.37 5.87
CA MET A 276 -30.20 11.94 5.52
C MET A 276 -31.11 11.92 6.75
N TYR A 277 -32.00 12.89 6.84
CA TYR A 277 -33.03 12.96 7.87
C TYR A 277 -34.40 12.70 7.25
N ARG A 278 -35.15 11.77 7.85
CA ARG A 278 -36.54 11.49 7.50
C ARG A 278 -37.47 11.98 8.61
N ASN A 279 -38.58 12.61 8.22
CA ASN A 279 -39.67 12.97 9.13
C ASN A 279 -40.69 11.80 9.31
N ASP A 280 -41.90 12.08 9.81
CA ASP A 280 -42.91 11.09 10.21
C ASP A 280 -43.63 10.33 9.06
N GLY A 281 -43.00 10.15 7.90
CA GLY A 281 -43.61 9.45 6.76
C GLY A 281 -42.64 8.59 5.97
N GLN A 282 -43.16 7.79 5.05
CA GLN A 282 -42.41 6.72 4.38
C GLN A 282 -42.05 7.01 2.92
N TRP A 283 -42.46 8.16 2.38
CA TRP A 283 -42.24 8.52 0.96
C TRP A 283 -41.06 9.47 0.77
N LEU A 284 -40.59 9.64 -0.47
CA LEU A 284 -39.36 10.39 -0.76
C LEU A 284 -39.38 11.84 -0.26
N HIS A 285 -40.50 12.56 -0.36
CA HIS A 285 -40.59 13.93 0.16
C HIS A 285 -40.43 14.06 1.67
N HIS A 286 -40.61 12.97 2.44
CA HIS A 286 -40.35 13.00 3.88
C HIS A 286 -38.86 12.98 4.22
N ILE A 287 -37.97 12.83 3.22
CA ILE A 287 -36.56 13.14 3.39
C ILE A 287 -36.42 14.66 3.31
N GLU A 288 -36.26 15.31 4.45
CA GLU A 288 -36.33 16.77 4.54
C GLU A 288 -34.96 17.44 4.63
N GLU A 289 -33.94 16.69 5.04
CA GLU A 289 -32.59 17.23 5.21
C GLU A 289 -31.51 16.22 4.83
N SER A 290 -30.35 16.75 4.43
CA SER A 290 -29.14 15.96 4.22
C SER A 290 -27.99 16.56 5.01
N ARG A 291 -27.23 15.68 5.67
CA ARG A 291 -25.99 16.05 6.35
C ARG A 291 -24.89 16.05 5.30
N CYS A 292 -24.44 17.24 4.93
CA CYS A 292 -23.47 17.45 3.87
C CYS A 292 -22.14 17.88 4.48
N CYS A 293 -21.07 17.13 4.25
CA CYS A 293 -19.78 17.38 4.87
C CYS A 293 -18.63 17.32 3.86
N LYS A 294 -17.50 17.91 4.23
CA LYS A 294 -16.25 17.86 3.48
C LYS A 294 -15.06 17.88 4.44
N PRO A 295 -13.88 17.39 4.04
CA PRO A 295 -12.65 17.60 4.81
C PRO A 295 -12.40 19.09 5.05
N LYS A 296 -11.93 19.46 6.25
CA LYS A 296 -11.78 20.85 6.69
C LYS A 296 -11.01 21.73 5.70
N ASN A 297 -9.97 21.18 5.06
CA ASN A 297 -9.09 21.91 4.14
C ASN A 297 -9.51 21.81 2.66
N LEU A 298 -10.66 21.20 2.37
CA LEU A 298 -11.16 21.07 1.01
C LEU A 298 -11.81 22.37 0.53
N ARG A 299 -11.64 22.74 -0.75
CA ARG A 299 -12.32 23.91 -1.34
C ARG A 299 -13.82 23.67 -1.50
N ASN A 300 -14.63 24.74 -1.53
CA ASN A 300 -16.08 24.68 -1.82
C ASN A 300 -16.35 24.52 -3.33
N SER A 301 -15.75 23.50 -3.94
CA SER A 301 -15.92 23.19 -5.36
C SER A 301 -15.61 21.72 -5.62
N TYR A 302 -16.36 21.09 -6.51
CA TYR A 302 -16.07 19.74 -6.95
C TYR A 302 -14.94 19.74 -7.98
N LEU A 303 -14.12 18.68 -7.98
CA LEU A 303 -13.14 18.46 -9.07
C LEU A 303 -13.86 18.10 -10.37
N HIS A 304 -14.73 17.11 -10.28
CA HIS A 304 -15.50 16.59 -11.39
C HIS A 304 -16.79 15.99 -10.83
N CYS A 305 -17.89 16.16 -11.53
CA CYS A 305 -19.16 15.51 -11.20
C CYS A 305 -19.77 14.89 -12.45
N TYR A 306 -20.45 13.77 -12.24
CA TYR A 306 -21.35 13.20 -13.25
C TYR A 306 -22.68 12.82 -12.59
N ASN A 307 -23.69 12.62 -13.42
CA ASN A 307 -24.98 12.10 -13.00
C ASN A 307 -24.99 10.60 -13.33
N ALA A 308 -25.22 9.75 -12.35
CA ALA A 308 -25.26 8.30 -12.55
C ALA A 308 -26.63 7.89 -13.10
N ASP A 309 -26.77 7.93 -14.43
CA ASP A 309 -28.06 7.78 -15.10
C ASP A 309 -28.63 6.34 -15.11
N SER A 310 -27.85 5.34 -14.69
CA SER A 310 -28.31 3.95 -14.53
C SER A 310 -29.00 3.67 -13.20
N VAL A 311 -29.17 4.67 -12.32
CA VAL A 311 -29.81 4.48 -11.00
C VAL A 311 -31.29 4.12 -11.15
N GLY A 312 -32.04 4.78 -12.04
CA GLY A 312 -33.47 4.46 -12.24
C GLY A 312 -33.78 3.04 -12.71
N LEU A 313 -32.79 2.30 -13.24
CA LEU A 313 -32.94 0.87 -13.59
C LEU A 313 -32.38 -0.06 -12.51
N SER A 314 -31.37 0.38 -11.75
CA SER A 314 -30.72 -0.42 -10.71
C SER A 314 -31.42 -0.32 -9.36
N PHE A 315 -31.98 0.84 -9.01
CA PHE A 315 -32.75 1.08 -7.78
C PHE A 315 -34.19 0.55 -7.82
N ASP A 316 -34.63 0.04 -8.97
CA ASP A 316 -35.89 -0.70 -9.11
C ASP A 316 -35.72 -2.18 -8.70
N LYS A 317 -34.47 -2.65 -8.57
CA LYS A 317 -34.12 -4.02 -8.18
C LYS A 317 -33.49 -4.02 -6.79
N LYS A 318 -33.63 -5.14 -6.08
CA LYS A 318 -32.88 -5.42 -4.86
C LYS A 318 -31.39 -5.38 -5.20
N GLY A 319 -30.60 -4.62 -4.43
CA GLY A 319 -29.17 -4.54 -4.64
C GLY A 319 -28.58 -3.16 -4.41
N TRP A 320 -27.31 -3.04 -4.80
CA TRP A 320 -26.53 -1.82 -4.69
C TRP A 320 -26.68 -0.94 -5.93
N SER A 321 -26.85 0.35 -5.68
CA SER A 321 -26.54 1.39 -6.65
C SER A 321 -25.53 2.34 -6.05
N SER A 322 -24.53 2.72 -6.83
CA SER A 322 -23.42 3.49 -6.30
C SER A 322 -22.72 4.34 -7.35
N CYS A 323 -22.04 5.37 -6.88
CA CYS A 323 -21.04 6.08 -7.66
C CYS A 323 -19.86 5.17 -8.01
N ALA A 324 -19.16 5.53 -9.09
CA ALA A 324 -17.92 4.90 -9.50
C ALA A 324 -16.82 5.10 -8.44
N VAL A 325 -15.81 4.24 -8.43
CA VAL A 325 -14.71 4.30 -7.46
C VAL A 325 -14.06 5.69 -7.49
N GLY A 326 -13.87 6.29 -6.31
CA GLY A 326 -13.31 7.64 -6.14
C GLY A 326 -14.31 8.79 -6.33
N TYR A 327 -15.60 8.49 -6.50
CA TYR A 327 -16.69 9.46 -6.49
C TYR A 327 -17.61 9.23 -5.28
N TYR A 328 -18.13 10.32 -4.76
CA TYR A 328 -19.00 10.36 -3.59
C TYR A 328 -20.33 10.99 -3.95
N MET A 329 -21.39 10.56 -3.27
CA MET A 329 -22.72 11.10 -3.48
C MET A 329 -22.77 12.54 -2.94
N ALA A 330 -23.17 13.46 -3.81
CA ALA A 330 -23.47 14.85 -3.48
C ALA A 330 -24.98 15.12 -3.47
N GLY A 331 -25.81 14.15 -3.88
CA GLY A 331 -27.25 14.28 -3.96
C GLY A 331 -27.90 13.22 -4.84
N PHE A 332 -29.21 13.35 -5.06
CA PHE A 332 -29.96 12.51 -5.98
C PHE A 332 -31.08 13.28 -6.68
N TYR A 333 -31.56 12.73 -7.78
CA TYR A 333 -32.66 13.25 -8.56
C TYR A 333 -33.95 12.49 -8.27
N LYS A 334 -34.98 13.21 -7.85
CA LYS A 334 -36.36 12.70 -7.73
C LYS A 334 -37.08 12.91 -9.05
N GLY A 335 -37.50 11.82 -9.67
CA GLY A 335 -38.25 11.76 -10.92
C GLY A 335 -39.73 12.14 -10.76
N GLY A 336 -40.60 11.45 -11.50
CA GLY A 336 -42.01 11.80 -11.66
C GLY A 336 -42.95 11.41 -10.52
N CYS A 337 -42.47 10.81 -9.44
CA CYS A 337 -43.28 10.32 -8.33
C CYS A 337 -42.51 10.31 -7.00
N ASP A 338 -43.17 9.81 -5.97
CA ASP A 338 -42.72 9.92 -4.58
C ASP A 338 -42.36 8.59 -3.91
N ARG A 339 -42.38 7.51 -4.68
CA ARG A 339 -41.91 6.18 -4.29
C ARG A 339 -40.40 6.08 -4.45
N LEU A 340 -39.76 5.16 -3.73
CA LEU A 340 -38.31 5.00 -3.73
C LEU A 340 -37.72 4.79 -5.14
N TYR A 341 -38.39 4.04 -6.00
CA TYR A 341 -37.98 3.82 -7.40
C TYR A 341 -37.92 5.11 -8.24
N CYS A 342 -38.53 6.21 -7.78
CA CYS A 342 -38.43 7.51 -8.44
C CYS A 342 -37.12 8.23 -8.12
N ILE A 343 -36.18 7.61 -7.41
CA ILE A 343 -34.77 8.03 -7.48
C ILE A 343 -34.17 7.54 -8.79
N GLU A 344 -33.98 8.44 -9.76
CA GLU A 344 -33.57 8.06 -11.11
C GLU A 344 -32.07 8.26 -11.38
N SER A 345 -31.41 9.14 -10.61
CA SER A 345 -29.99 9.46 -10.80
C SER A 345 -29.33 9.87 -9.48
N PHE A 346 -28.06 9.49 -9.29
CA PHE A 346 -27.23 10.04 -8.21
C PHE A 346 -26.31 11.13 -8.76
N LYS A 347 -26.14 12.22 -8.00
CA LYS A 347 -25.11 13.20 -8.27
C LYS A 347 -23.82 12.70 -7.67
N CYS A 348 -22.89 12.24 -8.51
CA CYS A 348 -21.62 11.67 -8.08
C CYS A 348 -20.50 12.66 -8.35
N CYS A 349 -19.82 13.11 -7.30
CA CYS A 349 -18.77 14.11 -7.39
C CYS A 349 -17.46 13.59 -6.77
N SER A 350 -16.34 13.91 -7.37
CA SER A 350 -15.01 13.61 -6.84
C SER A 350 -14.64 14.67 -5.80
N MET A 351 -14.10 14.20 -4.68
CA MET A 351 -13.38 15.07 -3.75
C MET A 351 -12.14 15.63 -4.46
N GLN A 352 -11.91 16.94 -4.30
CA GLN A 352 -10.67 17.57 -4.72
C GLN A 352 -9.51 17.04 -3.86
N ASN A 353 -8.80 16.03 -4.35
CA ASN A 353 -7.36 16.06 -4.16
C ASN A 353 -6.78 17.13 -5.10
N GLU A 354 -5.52 17.52 -4.96
CA GLU A 354 -4.87 18.59 -5.74
C GLU A 354 -4.91 18.40 -7.28
N CYS A 355 -5.56 17.35 -7.78
CA CYS A 355 -5.83 17.08 -9.17
C CYS A 355 -6.84 18.04 -9.81
N LYS A 356 -6.79 18.16 -11.14
CA LYS A 356 -7.65 18.98 -12.01
C LYS A 356 -8.06 18.18 -13.24
N MET A 357 -9.24 18.48 -13.82
CA MET A 357 -9.56 18.01 -15.18
C MET A 357 -9.06 19.07 -16.15
N ALA A 358 -8.11 18.68 -17.00
CA ALA A 358 -7.69 19.49 -18.12
C ALA A 358 -8.72 19.35 -19.24
N ASN A 359 -9.25 20.47 -19.73
CA ASN A 359 -10.25 20.49 -20.80
C ASN A 359 -9.56 20.39 -22.16
N TRP A 360 -9.78 19.28 -22.85
CA TRP A 360 -9.21 18.97 -24.16
C TRP A 360 -10.25 18.96 -25.29
N ARG A 361 -11.52 19.29 -25.01
CA ARG A 361 -12.63 19.29 -25.99
C ARG A 361 -12.24 19.95 -27.30
N VAL A 362 -11.78 21.21 -27.23
CA VAL A 362 -11.34 21.96 -28.42
C VAL A 362 -9.91 21.56 -28.85
N GLY A 363 -9.13 21.05 -27.90
CA GLY A 363 -7.73 20.71 -28.09
C GLY A 363 -7.53 19.55 -29.04
N PHE A 364 -8.23 18.43 -28.82
CA PHE A 364 -8.19 17.29 -29.73
C PHE A 364 -9.00 17.49 -31.01
N ASP A 365 -9.96 18.42 -31.03
CA ASP A 365 -10.64 18.83 -32.28
C ASP A 365 -9.69 19.54 -33.25
N ARG A 366 -8.66 20.24 -32.75
CA ARG A 366 -7.70 21.02 -33.55
C ARG A 366 -6.31 20.39 -33.56
N LYS A 367 -5.53 20.60 -34.61
CA LYS A 367 -4.14 20.15 -34.61
C LYS A 367 -3.41 20.88 -33.49
N GLY A 368 -2.64 20.17 -32.68
CA GLY A 368 -1.83 20.80 -31.65
C GLY A 368 -1.64 19.96 -30.39
N TRP A 369 -1.11 20.64 -29.39
CA TRP A 369 -0.85 20.09 -28.07
C TRP A 369 -2.04 20.24 -27.15
N VAL A 370 -2.27 19.20 -26.35
CA VAL A 370 -3.06 19.28 -25.12
C VAL A 370 -2.18 18.91 -23.93
N HIS A 371 -2.34 19.61 -22.82
CA HIS A 371 -1.54 19.40 -21.62
C HIS A 371 -2.43 19.45 -20.37
N CYS A 372 -1.87 18.99 -19.26
CA CYS A 372 -2.34 19.38 -17.94
C CYS A 372 -2.17 20.90 -17.70
N ASP A 373 -3.06 21.49 -16.92
CA ASP A 373 -3.09 22.95 -16.64
C ASP A 373 -1.86 23.49 -15.89
N SER A 374 -1.01 22.61 -15.37
CA SER A 374 0.17 22.98 -14.59
C SER A 374 1.31 22.02 -14.87
N SER A 375 2.52 22.56 -14.94
CA SER A 375 3.75 21.81 -15.19
C SER A 375 4.07 20.79 -14.10
N LYS A 376 3.44 20.91 -12.92
CA LYS A 376 3.60 19.99 -11.78
C LYS A 376 2.56 18.88 -11.76
N HIS A 377 1.64 18.87 -12.73
CA HIS A 377 0.59 17.86 -12.85
C HIS A 377 0.90 16.88 -13.98
N TYR A 378 0.45 15.64 -13.78
CA TYR A 378 0.65 14.50 -14.66
C TYR A 378 -0.67 13.76 -14.84
N ILE A 379 -0.86 13.14 -15.99
CA ILE A 379 -2.09 12.46 -16.36
C ILE A 379 -2.21 11.17 -15.54
N THR A 380 -3.35 11.00 -14.87
CA THR A 380 -3.73 9.82 -14.08
C THR A 380 -5.00 9.17 -14.60
N GLY A 381 -5.64 9.78 -15.58
CA GLY A 381 -6.79 9.23 -16.27
C GLY A 381 -7.18 10.06 -17.48
N LEU A 382 -7.90 9.40 -18.37
CA LEU A 382 -8.41 9.92 -19.62
C LEU A 382 -9.94 9.80 -19.59
N TRP A 383 -10.63 10.82 -20.07
CA TRP A 383 -12.09 10.87 -20.01
C TRP A 383 -12.71 10.94 -21.39
N ARG A 384 -13.68 10.05 -21.61
CA ARG A 384 -14.50 9.97 -22.83
C ARG A 384 -15.92 10.47 -22.52
N ASN A 385 -16.43 11.39 -23.34
CA ASN A 385 -17.70 12.07 -23.10
C ASN A 385 -18.96 11.29 -23.52
N ILE A 386 -18.82 10.38 -24.47
CA ILE A 386 -19.91 9.57 -25.01
C ILE A 386 -19.50 8.09 -25.06
N ASN A 387 -20.46 7.19 -25.21
CA ASN A 387 -20.15 5.76 -25.40
C ASN A 387 -19.55 5.51 -26.80
N LEU A 388 -18.99 4.32 -26.99
CA LEU A 388 -18.52 3.82 -28.29
C LEU A 388 -19.55 4.10 -29.41
N GLY A 389 -19.16 4.93 -30.38
CA GLY A 389 -19.99 5.32 -31.52
C GLY A 389 -19.54 4.67 -32.83
N SER A 390 -20.33 4.83 -33.89
CA SER A 390 -20.01 4.29 -35.23
C SER A 390 -18.77 4.93 -35.87
N LYS A 391 -18.35 6.11 -35.40
CA LYS A 391 -17.09 6.78 -35.72
C LYS A 391 -16.34 7.07 -34.42
N ASP A 392 -15.73 6.03 -33.87
CA ASP A 392 -14.99 6.10 -32.62
C ASP A 392 -13.61 6.77 -32.79
N GLU A 393 -13.67 8.05 -33.12
CA GLU A 393 -12.54 8.92 -33.43
C GLU A 393 -11.89 9.48 -32.14
N ILE A 394 -10.64 9.92 -32.24
CA ILE A 394 -9.87 10.46 -31.10
C ILE A 394 -10.49 11.71 -30.48
N TYR A 395 -11.32 12.45 -31.21
CA TYR A 395 -12.05 13.64 -30.74
C TYR A 395 -12.91 13.37 -29.50
N LEU A 396 -13.31 12.12 -29.30
CA LEU A 396 -14.12 11.71 -28.14
C LEU A 396 -13.31 11.73 -26.83
N LEU A 397 -11.97 11.85 -26.91
CA LEU A 397 -11.08 12.08 -25.78
C LEU A 397 -11.05 13.57 -25.41
N GLU A 398 -11.98 13.97 -24.55
CA GLU A 398 -12.28 15.38 -24.32
C GLU A 398 -11.64 15.96 -23.06
N GLU A 399 -11.26 15.14 -22.08
CA GLU A 399 -10.68 15.63 -20.82
C GLU A 399 -9.61 14.66 -20.30
N ALA A 400 -8.67 15.17 -19.51
CA ALA A 400 -7.71 14.35 -18.79
C ALA A 400 -7.66 14.71 -17.30
N LYS A 401 -7.59 13.70 -16.44
CA LYS A 401 -7.37 13.90 -15.01
C LYS A 401 -5.89 14.09 -14.75
N CYS A 402 -5.54 15.29 -14.35
CA CYS A 402 -4.19 15.72 -14.08
C CYS A 402 -3.97 15.86 -12.57
N CYS A 403 -3.07 15.09 -11.99
CA CYS A 403 -2.75 15.11 -10.55
C CYS A 403 -1.31 15.58 -10.32
N PRO A 404 -1.01 16.29 -9.22
CA PRO A 404 0.37 16.61 -8.90
C PRO A 404 1.10 15.36 -8.47
N ALA A 405 2.44 15.42 -8.42
CA ALA A 405 3.27 14.33 -7.91
C ALA A 405 2.89 13.96 -6.46
N PRO A 406 3.14 12.72 -6.02
CA PRO A 406 2.88 12.33 -4.65
C PRO A 406 3.85 13.05 -3.69
N SER A 407 3.49 13.09 -2.41
CA SER A 407 4.38 13.58 -1.35
C SER A 407 5.69 12.80 -1.32
N PRO A 408 6.87 13.44 -1.17
CA PRO A 408 7.11 14.87 -0.92
C PRO A 408 7.36 15.73 -2.20
N HIS A 409 7.09 15.20 -3.38
CA HIS A 409 7.50 15.79 -4.65
C HIS A 409 6.52 16.82 -5.23
N GLN A 410 5.33 16.98 -4.65
CA GLN A 410 4.20 17.78 -5.17
C GLN A 410 4.56 19.24 -5.49
N ASN A 411 5.52 19.81 -4.75
CA ASN A 411 5.92 21.21 -4.89
C ASN A 411 7.14 21.41 -5.78
N THR A 412 7.79 20.34 -6.24
CA THR A 412 9.04 20.45 -6.97
C THR A 412 8.79 20.74 -8.46
N PRO A 413 9.65 21.53 -9.13
CA PRO A 413 9.56 21.74 -10.57
C PRO A 413 9.78 20.43 -11.33
N SER A 414 9.17 20.33 -12.49
CA SER A 414 9.29 19.15 -13.35
C SER A 414 10.41 19.30 -14.38
N THR A 415 11.03 18.18 -14.74
CA THR A 415 11.82 18.04 -15.98
C THR A 415 10.96 17.35 -17.01
N CYS A 416 10.93 17.84 -18.24
CA CYS A 416 10.09 17.33 -19.31
C CYS A 416 10.93 16.94 -20.53
N ARG A 417 10.45 15.94 -21.27
CA ARG A 417 10.98 15.43 -22.54
C ARG A 417 9.82 15.15 -23.48
N THR A 418 10.05 15.27 -24.78
CA THR A 418 9.09 14.84 -25.78
C THR A 418 9.40 13.41 -26.18
N ALA A 419 8.41 12.52 -26.08
CA ALA A 419 8.46 11.18 -26.64
C ALA A 419 7.89 11.21 -28.06
N ASN A 420 8.63 10.66 -29.01
CA ASN A 420 8.19 10.52 -30.40
C ASN A 420 7.37 9.22 -30.54
N TRP A 421 6.08 9.38 -30.84
CA TRP A 421 5.12 8.28 -30.99
C TRP A 421 4.62 8.11 -32.43
N TRP A 422 5.03 8.97 -33.37
CA TRP A 422 4.60 8.95 -34.76
C TRP A 422 4.68 7.55 -35.38
N ILE A 423 5.89 7.00 -35.52
CA ILE A 423 6.07 5.68 -36.14
C ILE A 423 5.53 4.56 -35.24
N THR A 424 5.51 4.80 -33.92
CA THR A 424 5.07 3.81 -32.95
C THR A 424 3.59 3.52 -33.11
N LEU A 425 2.74 4.55 -33.11
CA LEU A 425 1.29 4.40 -33.19
C LEU A 425 0.77 4.18 -34.61
N ASP A 426 1.60 4.26 -35.65
CA ASP A 426 1.25 3.75 -36.99
C ASP A 426 1.07 2.22 -37.01
N ARG A 427 1.64 1.52 -36.03
CA ARG A 427 1.51 0.06 -35.88
C ARG A 427 0.34 -0.30 -34.97
N THR A 428 -0.08 -1.55 -35.02
CA THR A 428 -1.04 -2.16 -34.10
C THR A 428 -0.33 -3.11 -33.14
N ASN A 429 -0.93 -3.37 -31.98
CA ASN A 429 -0.38 -4.19 -30.89
C ASN A 429 0.96 -3.67 -30.36
N VAL A 430 1.00 -2.39 -30.05
CA VAL A 430 2.23 -1.66 -29.69
C VAL A 430 2.02 -0.74 -28.49
N TRP A 431 3.08 -0.60 -27.70
CA TRP A 431 3.15 0.35 -26.60
C TRP A 431 3.76 1.67 -27.06
N ALA A 432 3.05 2.76 -26.80
CA ALA A 432 3.58 4.11 -26.89
C ALA A 432 3.78 4.65 -25.48
N VAL A 433 5.04 4.72 -25.05
CA VAL A 433 5.42 5.02 -23.66
C VAL A 433 6.38 6.20 -23.58
N CYS A 434 6.36 6.85 -22.43
CA CYS A 434 7.37 7.81 -22.03
C CYS A 434 8.73 7.14 -21.78
N PRO A 435 9.83 7.92 -21.77
CA PRO A 435 11.12 7.43 -21.30
C PRO A 435 11.00 6.90 -19.85
N PRO A 436 11.83 5.92 -19.46
CA PRO A 436 11.81 5.37 -18.10
C PRO A 436 11.87 6.45 -17.02
N GLY A 437 11.00 6.35 -16.01
CA GLY A 437 10.87 7.32 -14.92
C GLY A 437 10.12 8.62 -15.27
N TYR A 438 9.56 8.75 -16.48
CA TYR A 438 8.73 9.88 -16.87
C TYR A 438 7.26 9.49 -17.03
N PHE A 439 6.37 10.43 -16.73
CA PHE A 439 4.92 10.27 -16.81
C PHE A 439 4.32 11.23 -17.84
N LEU A 440 3.21 10.84 -18.45
CA LEU A 440 2.47 11.67 -19.39
C LEU A 440 1.97 12.95 -18.71
N GLN A 441 2.17 14.07 -19.39
CA GLN A 441 1.60 15.37 -19.04
C GLN A 441 0.74 15.91 -20.18
N GLY A 442 0.98 15.49 -21.42
CA GLY A 442 0.23 15.96 -22.57
C GLY A 442 0.49 15.13 -23.81
N LEU A 443 -0.35 15.35 -24.82
CA LEU A 443 -0.34 14.63 -26.09
C LEU A 443 -0.39 15.65 -27.22
N PHE A 444 0.36 15.38 -28.28
CA PHE A 444 0.29 16.13 -29.53
C PHE A 444 -0.45 15.31 -30.55
N ARG A 445 -1.44 15.94 -31.18
CA ARG A 445 -2.15 15.35 -32.30
C ARG A 445 -1.91 16.14 -33.58
N ASN A 446 -1.56 15.44 -34.65
CA ASN A 446 -1.47 16.00 -35.99
C ASN A 446 -2.83 16.02 -36.71
N THR A 447 -2.84 16.28 -38.02
CA THR A 447 -4.06 16.34 -38.83
C THR A 447 -4.67 14.95 -39.03
N GLY A 448 -5.69 14.60 -38.24
CA GLY A 448 -6.50 13.40 -38.47
C GLY A 448 -7.31 12.96 -37.26
N ALA A 449 -8.23 12.02 -37.49
CA ALA A 449 -9.25 11.63 -36.51
C ALA A 449 -8.96 10.30 -35.78
N TRP A 450 -7.86 9.63 -36.14
CA TRP A 450 -7.55 8.28 -35.68
C TRP A 450 -6.37 8.23 -34.71
N LEU A 451 -6.21 7.13 -33.99
CA LEU A 451 -5.29 7.00 -32.87
C LEU A 451 -3.81 7.20 -33.27
N HIS A 452 -3.40 6.75 -34.45
CA HIS A 452 -2.03 6.99 -34.96
C HIS A 452 -1.66 8.47 -35.18
N HIS A 453 -2.65 9.37 -35.24
CA HIS A 453 -2.38 10.80 -35.35
C HIS A 453 -1.91 11.42 -34.03
N ILE A 454 -1.85 10.65 -32.93
CA ILE A 454 -1.05 11.03 -31.76
C ILE A 454 0.42 10.78 -32.10
N GLU A 455 1.14 11.83 -32.45
CA GLU A 455 2.51 11.70 -32.94
C GLU A 455 3.55 11.94 -31.86
N GLU A 456 3.21 12.67 -30.80
CA GLU A 456 4.14 12.98 -29.72
C GLU A 456 3.43 13.00 -28.36
N ALA A 457 4.20 12.74 -27.31
CA ALA A 457 3.76 12.92 -25.94
C ALA A 457 4.74 13.79 -25.16
N THR A 458 4.20 14.70 -24.35
CA THR A 458 4.99 15.42 -23.35
C THR A 458 5.07 14.56 -22.10
N CYS A 459 6.29 14.14 -21.78
CA CYS A 459 6.60 13.26 -20.66
C CYS A 459 7.38 14.06 -19.63
N CYS A 460 6.89 14.15 -18.39
CA CYS A 460 7.49 14.92 -17.32
C CYS A 460 7.69 14.09 -16.06
N LYS A 461 8.64 14.50 -15.23
CA LYS A 461 8.82 13.98 -13.86
C LYS A 461 9.25 15.08 -12.89
N PRO A 462 9.00 14.94 -11.59
CA PRO A 462 9.56 15.84 -10.58
C PRO A 462 11.10 15.76 -10.56
N ARG A 463 11.79 16.90 -10.42
CA ARG A 463 13.27 16.93 -10.38
C ARG A 463 13.92 16.06 -9.30
N THR A 464 13.17 15.80 -8.23
CA THR A 464 13.63 15.06 -7.06
C THR A 464 13.29 13.57 -7.13
N LEU A 465 12.61 13.13 -8.20
CA LEU A 465 12.27 11.74 -8.43
C LEU A 465 13.34 11.05 -9.29
N ALA A 466 13.71 9.81 -8.95
CA ALA A 466 14.68 9.00 -9.69
C ALA A 466 14.23 8.76 -11.15
N ASP A 467 15.18 8.43 -12.04
CA ASP A 467 14.92 8.06 -13.45
C ASP A 467 14.47 6.60 -13.61
N GLU A 468 13.73 6.08 -12.63
CA GLU A 468 13.25 4.69 -12.60
C GLU A 468 11.82 4.65 -12.04
N TYR A 469 11.01 3.73 -12.56
CA TYR A 469 9.69 3.47 -12.01
C TYR A 469 9.83 2.62 -10.74
N GLN A 470 9.17 3.03 -9.65
CA GLN A 470 9.13 2.23 -8.43
C GLN A 470 8.31 0.95 -8.60
N ASP A 471 7.17 1.06 -9.29
CA ASP A 471 6.28 -0.05 -9.63
C ASP A 471 5.52 0.33 -10.91
N CYS A 472 5.21 -0.67 -11.75
CA CYS A 472 4.44 -0.52 -12.97
C CYS A 472 3.49 -1.70 -13.11
N TYR A 473 2.28 -1.44 -13.59
CA TYR A 473 1.36 -2.51 -13.97
C TYR A 473 0.66 -2.16 -15.28
N PHE A 474 -0.03 -3.14 -15.87
CA PHE A 474 -0.89 -2.90 -17.01
C PHE A 474 -2.33 -2.89 -16.54
N GLU A 475 -3.00 -1.76 -16.74
CA GLU A 475 -4.42 -1.63 -16.46
C GLU A 475 -5.20 -2.05 -17.70
N ASN A 476 -6.03 -3.09 -17.57
CA ASN A 476 -6.90 -3.50 -18.67
C ASN A 476 -8.15 -2.62 -18.70
N ILE A 477 -8.24 -1.79 -19.73
CA ILE A 477 -9.29 -0.77 -19.84
C ILE A 477 -10.29 -1.06 -20.95
N TRP A 478 -10.11 -2.15 -21.72
CA TRP A 478 -10.92 -2.50 -22.89
C TRP A 478 -12.41 -2.17 -22.72
N TYR A 479 -13.04 -2.75 -21.70
CA TYR A 479 -14.49 -2.59 -21.50
C TYR A 479 -14.89 -1.27 -20.85
N SER A 480 -13.98 -0.71 -20.05
CA SER A 480 -14.24 0.52 -19.29
C SER A 480 -14.12 1.77 -20.17
N PHE A 481 -13.22 1.77 -21.15
CA PHE A 481 -12.97 2.91 -22.03
C PHE A 481 -14.09 3.06 -23.06
N ASP A 482 -14.76 1.97 -23.44
CA ASP A 482 -15.94 1.93 -24.32
C ASP A 482 -17.18 2.63 -23.76
N ARG A 483 -17.19 2.90 -22.46
CA ARG A 483 -18.27 3.60 -21.78
C ARG A 483 -17.89 5.04 -21.52
N LYS A 484 -18.89 5.93 -21.55
CA LYS A 484 -18.76 7.30 -21.07
C LYS A 484 -18.22 7.29 -19.64
N GLY A 485 -17.14 8.03 -19.38
CA GLY A 485 -16.57 8.13 -18.05
C GLY A 485 -15.07 8.35 -18.06
N ILE A 486 -14.53 8.47 -16.85
CA ILE A 486 -13.08 8.51 -16.64
C ILE A 486 -12.55 7.09 -16.57
N VAL A 487 -11.54 6.81 -17.38
CA VAL A 487 -10.68 5.66 -17.20
C VAL A 487 -9.38 6.15 -16.58
N LYS A 488 -9.03 5.59 -15.43
CA LYS A 488 -7.90 6.03 -14.61
C LYS A 488 -7.16 4.81 -14.08
N CYS A 489 -5.95 5.03 -13.59
CA CYS A 489 -5.24 4.05 -12.79
C CYS A 489 -6.11 3.64 -11.60
N ASN A 490 -6.36 2.33 -11.39
CA ASN A 490 -7.18 1.86 -10.27
C ASN A 490 -6.48 2.06 -8.92
N SER A 491 -5.14 2.04 -8.92
CA SER A 491 -4.30 2.27 -7.74
C SER A 491 -3.97 3.76 -7.55
N ASN A 492 -4.18 4.27 -6.33
CA ASN A 492 -3.76 5.63 -5.97
C ASN A 492 -2.23 5.75 -6.01
N GLY A 493 -1.72 6.90 -6.48
CA GLY A 493 -0.27 7.16 -6.57
C GLY A 493 0.39 6.74 -7.90
N TYR A 494 -0.40 6.21 -8.85
CA TYR A 494 0.06 5.85 -10.18
C TYR A 494 -0.32 6.89 -11.23
N TYR A 495 0.51 7.04 -12.25
CA TYR A 495 0.43 8.09 -13.27
C TYR A 495 0.72 7.48 -14.63
N LEU A 496 -0.11 7.77 -15.64
CA LEU A 496 0.06 7.15 -16.94
C LEU A 496 1.47 7.44 -17.48
N ALA A 497 2.22 6.39 -17.77
CA ALA A 497 3.48 6.45 -18.50
C ALA A 497 3.27 6.27 -20.01
N GLY A 498 2.11 5.74 -20.44
CA GLY A 498 1.86 5.44 -21.84
C GLY A 498 0.49 4.80 -22.10
N ILE A 499 0.26 4.48 -23.38
CA ILE A 499 -0.93 3.82 -23.88
C ILE A 499 -0.55 2.62 -24.76
N TYR A 500 -1.36 1.57 -24.72
CA TYR A 500 -1.25 0.44 -25.64
C TYR A 500 -2.30 0.57 -26.74
N LYS A 501 -1.85 0.61 -28.00
CA LYS A 501 -2.72 0.51 -29.17
C LYS A 501 -2.82 -0.96 -29.58
N GLY A 502 -4.03 -1.51 -29.50
CA GLY A 502 -4.34 -2.87 -29.89
C GLY A 502 -4.53 -3.04 -31.39
N GLY A 503 -5.47 -3.90 -31.79
CA GLY A 503 -5.61 -4.41 -33.15
C GLY A 503 -6.18 -3.44 -34.20
N CYS A 504 -6.58 -2.23 -33.81
CA CYS A 504 -7.19 -1.23 -34.70
C CYS A 504 -6.75 0.19 -34.36
N ASP A 505 -7.33 1.18 -35.05
CA ASP A 505 -6.92 2.59 -35.02
C ASP A 505 -8.01 3.55 -34.48
N GLN A 506 -9.09 2.97 -33.96
CA GLN A 506 -10.16 3.68 -33.29
C GLN A 506 -9.81 3.91 -31.82
N LEU A 507 -10.49 4.84 -31.16
CA LEU A 507 -10.17 5.22 -29.78
C LEU A 507 -10.34 4.04 -28.78
N HIS A 508 -11.29 3.12 -28.99
CA HIS A 508 -11.44 1.91 -28.17
C HIS A 508 -10.29 0.92 -28.29
N CYS A 509 -9.46 1.04 -29.33
CA CYS A 509 -8.26 0.23 -29.45
C CYS A 509 -7.14 0.71 -28.52
N ILE A 510 -7.39 1.70 -27.65
CA ILE A 510 -6.65 1.84 -26.41
C ILE A 510 -7.17 0.78 -25.41
N GLU A 511 -6.53 -0.38 -25.42
CA GLU A 511 -7.00 -1.54 -24.65
C GLU A 511 -6.35 -1.63 -23.26
N LEU A 512 -5.11 -1.12 -23.14
CA LEU A 512 -4.35 -1.10 -21.90
C LEU A 512 -3.76 0.28 -21.64
N LEU A 513 -3.69 0.65 -20.37
CA LEU A 513 -2.82 1.74 -19.90
C LEU A 513 -1.61 1.14 -19.21
N THR A 514 -0.50 1.89 -19.18
CA THR A 514 0.65 1.61 -18.31
C THR A 514 0.73 2.73 -17.26
N PRO A 515 0.05 2.59 -16.12
CA PRO A 515 0.14 3.48 -14.97
C PRO A 515 1.50 3.52 -14.25
#